data_AF-A0A1Q7B497-F1
#
_entry.id   AF-A0A1Q7B497-F1
#
_cell.length_a   1.000
_cell.length_b   1.000
_cell.length_c   1.000
_cell.angle_alpha   90.00
_cell.angle_beta   90.00
_cell.angle_gamma   90.00
#
_symmetry.space_group_name_H-M   'P 1'
#
loop_
_entity.id
_entity.type
_entity.pdbx_description
1 polymer ?
#
loop_
_entity_poly.entity_id
_entity_poly.type
_entity_poly.pdbx_seq_one_letter_code
_entity_poly.pdbx_strand_id
1 'polypeptide(L)' 'MLRLGLYGRANKCRALVSEDSLGQVASQNAGNFTVVNDAATLPFLRPPIGMDKVEMTEQAQKIGTHETLIELDQDCC' A
#
# COMPACT_ATOMS: atom_id res chain seq x y z
N MET A 1 1.23 -9.67 -8.30
CA MET A 1 2.57 -9.05 -8.13
C MET A 1 3.47 -9.15 -9.36
N LEU A 2 3.66 -10.33 -9.96
CA LEU A 2 4.44 -10.50 -11.20
C LEU A 2 4.06 -9.53 -12.34
N ARG A 3 2.77 -9.43 -12.69
CA ARG A 3 2.30 -8.52 -13.76
C ARG A 3 2.53 -7.04 -13.46
N LEU A 4 2.32 -6.61 -12.23
CA LEU A 4 2.58 -5.21 -11.81
C LEU A 4 4.07 -4.87 -11.93
N GLY A 5 4.95 -5.77 -11.49
CA GLY A 5 6.38 -5.51 -11.60
C GLY A 5 6.90 -5.55 -13.04
N LEU A 6 6.32 -6.39 -13.92
CA LEU A 6 6.59 -6.34 -15.37
C LEU A 6 6.15 -5.01 -15.98
N TYR A 7 4.95 -4.54 -15.65
CA TYR A 7 4.45 -3.24 -16.09
C TYR A 7 5.34 -2.09 -15.60
N GLY A 8 5.74 -2.12 -14.32
CA GLY A 8 6.66 -1.13 -13.77
C GLY A 8 8.00 -1.11 -14.50
N ARG A 9 8.59 -2.28 -14.79
CA ARG A 9 9.84 -2.36 -15.56
C ARG A 9 9.69 -1.81 -16.98
N ALA A 10 8.60 -2.12 -17.68
CA ALA A 10 8.31 -1.56 -19.00
C ALA A 10 8.24 -0.03 -18.98
N ASN A 11 7.80 0.55 -17.87
CA ASN A 11 7.70 2.00 -17.65
C ASN A 11 8.91 2.59 -16.92
N LYS A 12 10.03 1.86 -16.79
CA LYS A 12 11.26 2.30 -16.11
C LYS A 12 11.07 2.67 -14.63
N CYS A 13 10.03 2.14 -13.98
CA CYS A 13 9.83 2.29 -12.54
C CYS A 13 10.89 1.50 -11.76
N ARG A 14 11.29 2.03 -10.60
CA ARG A 14 12.29 1.41 -9.72
C ARG A 14 11.69 0.70 -8.51
N ALA A 15 10.43 0.95 -8.21
CA ALA A 15 9.72 0.40 -7.07
C ALA A 15 8.20 0.42 -7.31
N LEU A 16 7.49 -0.35 -6.50
CA LEU A 16 6.04 -0.27 -6.29
C LEU A 16 5.80 0.42 -4.94
N VAL A 17 4.71 1.19 -4.82
CA VAL A 17 4.33 1.85 -3.57
C VAL A 17 2.98 1.28 -3.14
N SER A 18 2.84 0.99 -1.85
CA SER A 18 1.59 0.51 -1.24
C SER A 18 1.30 1.29 0.04
N GLU A 19 0.03 1.42 0.37
CA GLU A 19 -0.46 2.03 1.61
C GLU A 19 -0.57 1.01 2.76
N ASP A 20 0.00 -0.19 2.60
CA ASP A 20 -0.02 -1.23 3.64
C ASP A 20 0.66 -0.78 4.94
N SER A 21 -0.04 -0.98 6.07
CA SER A 21 0.49 -0.79 7.43
C SER A 21 0.49 -2.09 8.23
N LEU A 22 1.53 -2.36 9.01
CA LEU A 22 1.68 -3.63 9.72
C LEU A 22 0.63 -3.75 10.84
N GLY A 23 -0.20 -4.78 10.76
CA GLY A 23 -1.20 -5.12 11.77
C GLY A 23 -2.54 -4.40 11.61
N GLN A 24 -2.72 -3.59 10.56
CA GLN A 24 -3.94 -2.81 10.36
C GLN A 24 -5.13 -3.67 9.90
N VAL A 25 -4.89 -4.68 9.07
CA VAL A 25 -5.87 -5.72 8.67
C VAL A 25 -5.21 -7.10 8.65
N ALA A 26 -6.01 -8.18 8.64
CA ALA A 26 -5.49 -9.55 8.70
C ALA A 26 -4.46 -9.88 7.60
N SER A 27 -4.64 -9.31 6.40
CA SER A 27 -3.72 -9.51 5.29
C SER A 27 -2.37 -8.80 5.47
N GLN A 28 -2.29 -7.78 6.31
CA GLN A 28 -1.13 -6.91 6.50
C GLN A 28 -0.29 -7.35 7.71
N ASN A 29 0.25 -8.56 7.65
CA ASN A 29 1.15 -9.09 8.66
C ASN A 29 2.52 -9.41 8.05
N ALA A 30 3.53 -9.58 8.91
CA ALA A 30 4.92 -9.82 8.47
C ALA A 30 5.07 -11.04 7.55
N GLY A 31 4.35 -12.13 7.83
CA GLY A 31 4.37 -13.34 7.00
C GLY A 31 3.85 -13.07 5.59
N ASN A 32 2.71 -12.40 5.48
CA ASN A 32 2.13 -12.03 4.19
C ASN A 32 3.01 -11.04 3.43
N PHE A 33 3.64 -10.07 4.10
CA PHE A 33 4.57 -9.15 3.46
C PHE A 33 5.79 -9.86 2.89
N THR A 34 6.32 -10.87 3.58
CA THR A 34 7.39 -11.72 3.04
C THR A 34 6.93 -12.41 1.76
N VAL A 35 5.77 -13.09 1.77
CA VAL A 35 5.23 -13.78 0.58
C VAL A 35 5.01 -12.81 -0.59
N VAL A 36 4.48 -11.63 -0.33
CA VAL A 36 4.27 -10.59 -1.35
C VAL A 36 5.59 -10.09 -1.91
N ASN A 37 6.60 -9.85 -1.07
CA ASN A 37 7.92 -9.39 -1.48
C ASN A 37 8.65 -10.44 -2.31
N ASP A 38 8.58 -11.72 -1.92
CA ASP A 38 9.18 -12.83 -2.67
C ASP A 38 8.58 -12.99 -4.07
N ALA A 39 7.27 -12.72 -4.21
CA ALA A 39 6.58 -12.74 -5.50
C ALA A 39 6.73 -11.44 -6.33
N ALA A 40 7.37 -10.41 -5.79
CA ALA A 40 7.51 -9.11 -6.43
C ALA A 40 8.78 -9.06 -7.30
N THR A 41 8.65 -8.52 -8.51
CA THR A 41 9.82 -8.29 -9.39
C THR A 41 10.38 -6.87 -9.28
N LEU A 42 9.78 -6.01 -8.45
CA LEU A 42 10.26 -4.68 -8.07
C LEU A 42 10.10 -4.53 -6.55
N PRO A 43 10.98 -3.78 -5.87
CA PRO A 43 10.86 -3.55 -4.44
C PRO A 43 9.56 -2.80 -4.10
N PHE A 44 8.92 -3.19 -3.00
CA PHE A 44 7.79 -2.46 -2.43
C PHE A 44 8.27 -1.44 -1.40
N LEU A 45 7.84 -0.19 -1.57
CA LEU A 45 7.93 0.86 -0.57
C LEU A 45 6.57 0.94 0.15
N ARG A 46 6.61 0.92 1.48
CA ARG A 46 5.42 1.01 2.33
C ARG A 46 5.62 2.17 3.32
N PRO A 47 5.39 3.42 2.89
CA PRO A 47 5.61 4.59 3.73
C PRO A 47 4.91 4.54 5.10
N PRO A 48 3.65 4.06 5.22
CA PRO A 48 2.95 4.03 6.50
C PRO A 48 3.12 2.70 7.25
N ILE A 49 4.16 1.90 6.99
CA ILE A 49 4.28 0.53 7.52
C ILE A 49 4.17 0.41 9.05
N GLY A 50 4.52 1.47 9.77
CA GLY A 50 4.45 1.55 11.24
C GLY A 50 3.47 2.59 11.76
N MET A 51 2.61 3.15 10.90
CA MET A 51 1.60 4.13 11.32
C MET A 51 0.32 3.44 11.73
N ASP A 52 -0.35 3.96 12.75
CA ASP A 52 -1.71 3.55 13.06
C ASP A 52 -2.76 4.28 12.20
N LYS A 53 -4.02 3.85 12.31
CA LYS A 53 -5.14 4.43 11.54
C LYS A 53 -5.34 5.93 11.80
N VAL A 54 -5.12 6.39 13.04
CA VAL A 54 -5.31 7.79 13.41
C VAL A 54 -4.24 8.64 12.74
N GLU A 55 -2.97 8.22 12.84
CA GLU A 55 -1.86 8.90 12.18
C GLU A 55 -2.08 8.98 10.66
N MET A 56 -2.48 7.88 10.02
CA MET A 56 -2.77 7.86 8.58
C MET A 56 -3.92 8.80 8.21
N THR A 57 -4.99 8.83 9.02
CA THR A 57 -6.15 9.71 8.81
C THR A 57 -5.76 11.18 8.93
N GLU A 58 -4.97 11.53 9.95
CA GLU A 58 -4.45 12.88 10.12
C GLU A 58 -3.56 13.30 8.95
N GLN A 59 -2.69 12.40 8.46
CA GLN A 59 -1.89 12.68 7.28
C GLN A 59 -2.76 12.94 6.05
N ALA A 60 -3.77 12.10 5.81
CA ALA A 60 -4.72 12.26 4.70
C ALA A 60 -5.48 13.59 4.79
N GLN A 61 -5.88 14.03 5.99
CA GLN A 61 -6.50 15.35 6.21
C GLN A 61 -5.51 16.49 5.94
N LYS A 62 -4.27 16.37 6.42
CA LYS A 62 -3.20 17.38 6.20
C LYS A 62 -2.88 17.57 4.71
N ILE A 63 -2.94 16.51 3.90
CA ILE A 63 -2.68 16.59 2.45
C ILE A 63 -3.95 16.75 1.60
N GLY A 64 -5.13 16.84 2.23
CA GLY A 64 -6.40 17.09 1.55
C GLY A 64 -6.96 15.89 0.75
N THR A 65 -6.58 14.66 1.07
CA THR A 65 -7.07 13.43 0.37
C THR A 65 -8.11 12.65 1.15
N HIS A 66 -8.42 13.07 2.39
CA HIS A 66 -9.31 12.32 3.28
C HIS A 66 -10.71 12.11 2.72
N GLU A 67 -11.32 13.15 2.13
CA GLU A 67 -12.69 13.07 1.61
C GLU A 67 -12.81 12.05 0.46
N THR A 68 -11.84 12.06 -0.47
CA THR A 68 -11.79 11.11 -1.59
C THR A 68 -11.59 9.66 -1.14
N LEU A 69 -10.82 9.44 -0.07
CA LEU A 69 -10.56 8.09 0.46
C LEU A 69 -11.80 7.47 1.11
N ILE A 70 -12.64 8.27 1.78
CA ILE A 70 -13.86 7.77 2.44
C ILE A 70 -14.89 7.28 1.41
N GLU A 71 -15.02 7.99 0.28
CA GLU A 71 -15.96 7.63 -0.78
C GLU A 71 -15.63 6.26 -1.40
N LEU A 72 -14.34 5.97 -1.62
CA LEU A 72 -13.88 4.71 -2.23
C LEU A 72 -14.13 3.46 -1.36
N ASP A 73 -14.22 3.61 -0.03
CA ASP A 73 -14.49 2.50 0.89
C ASP A 73 -15.94 1.98 0.78
N GLN A 74 -16.85 2.74 0.16
CA GLN A 74 -18.27 2.40 0.05
C GLN A 74 -18.61 1.51 -1.17
N ASP A 75 -17.72 1.42 -2.17
CA ASP A 75 -18.08 0.89 -3.50
C ASP A 75 -17.53 -0.51 -3.83
N CYS A 76 -17.00 -1.25 -2.85
CA CYS A 76 -16.33 -2.53 -3.11
C CYS A 76 -17.04 -3.70 -2.41
N CYS A 77 -17.87 -4.44 -3.15
CA CYS A 77 -18.33 -5.80 -2.84
C CYS A 77 -17.62 -6.83 -3.72
#